data_AF-A0A1G9LYQ5-F1
#
_entry.id   AF-A0A1G9LYQ5-F1
#
_cell.length_a   1.000
_cell.length_b   1.000
_cell.length_c   1.000
_cell.angle_alpha   90.00
_cell.angle_beta   90.00
_cell.angle_gamma   90.00
#
_symmetry.space_group_name_H-M   'P 1'
#
loop_
_entity.id
_entity.type
_entity.pdbx_description
1 polymer ?
#
loop_
_entity_poly.entity_id
_entity_poly.type
_entity_poly.pdbx_seq_one_letter_code
_entity_poly.pdbx_strand_id
1 'polypeptide(L)' 'MRVMAYIHSLKDKEQDRHVLGEATIIKRIGDNLYLADYNGVKCTAIFNPFTGRYYVDDIYGLRMDGEV' A
#
# COMPACT_ATOMS: atom_id res chain seq x y z
N MET A 1 2.70 -7.41 9.42
CA MET A 1 3.78 -8.03 8.62
C MET A 1 4.50 -6.94 7.84
N ARG A 2 5.81 -6.73 8.05
CA ARG A 2 6.59 -5.76 7.25
C ARG A 2 6.93 -6.35 5.89
N VAL A 3 6.82 -5.54 4.84
CA VAL A 3 7.03 -5.95 3.45
C VAL A 3 7.69 -4.82 2.65
N MET A 4 8.43 -5.20 1.61
CA MET A 4 8.78 -4.28 0.52
C MET A 4 7.61 -4.23 -0.46
N ALA A 5 6.94 -3.09 -0.53
CA ALA A 5 5.76 -2.85 -1.36
C ALA A 5 6.00 -1.70 -2.33
N TYR A 6 5.28 -1.69 -3.45
CA TYR A 6 5.25 -0.53 -4.33
C TYR A 6 4.38 0.55 -3.70
N ILE A 7 4.98 1.70 -3.40
CA ILE A 7 4.27 2.82 -2.78
C ILE A 7 3.86 3.81 -3.86
N HIS A 8 2.59 4.24 -3.85
CA HIS A 8 2.06 5.14 -4.85
C HIS A 8 2.83 6.47 -4.90
N SER A 9 3.06 7.10 -3.74
CA SER A 9 3.78 8.37 -3.65
C SER A 9 5.24 8.31 -4.10
N LEU A 10 5.88 7.13 -4.02
CA LEU A 10 7.27 6.94 -4.46
C LEU A 10 7.41 6.70 -5.96
N LYS A 11 6.31 6.51 -6.70
CA LYS A 11 6.36 6.23 -8.14
C LYS A 11 7.15 7.33 -8.86
N ASP A 12 8.21 6.93 -9.56
CA ASP A 12 8.96 7.81 -10.45
C ASP A 12 8.07 8.15 -11.65
N LYS A 13 7.58 9.40 -11.66
CA LYS A 13 6.68 9.90 -12.71
C LYS A 13 7.41 10.28 -13.99
N GLU A 14 8.71 10.57 -13.91
CA GLU A 14 9.51 10.95 -15.08
C GLU A 14 9.86 9.72 -15.92
N GLN A 15 10.11 8.58 -15.28
CA GLN A 15 10.43 7.32 -15.96
C GLN A 15 9.29 6.28 -15.94
N ASP A 16 8.13 6.62 -15.37
CA ASP A 16 6.97 5.75 -15.16
C ASP A 16 7.29 4.43 -14.45
N ARG A 17 8.07 4.49 -13.37
CA ARG A 17 8.55 3.30 -12.64
C ARG A 17 7.98 3.21 -11.23
N HIS A 18 7.51 2.01 -10.89
CA HIS A 18 7.14 1.72 -9.51
C HIS A 18 8.39 1.57 -8.63
N VAL A 19 8.37 2.26 -7.48
CA VAL A 19 9.47 2.26 -6.52
C VAL A 19 9.05 1.52 -5.26
N LEU A 20 9.97 0.72 -4.73
CA LEU A 20 9.75 -0.07 -3.52
C LEU A 20 10.01 0.79 -2.28
N GLY A 21 9.11 0.67 -1.30
CA GLY A 21 9.26 1.20 0.05
C GLY A 21 8.87 0.16 1.10
N GLU A 22 9.31 0.37 2.34
CA GLU A 22 8.88 -0.47 3.45
C GLU A 22 7.47 -0.05 3.89
N ALA A 23 6.57 -1.02 4.02
CA ALA A 23 5.25 -0.82 4.59
C ALA A 23 4.88 -2.00 5.50
N THR A 24 3.94 -1.79 6.41
CA THR A 24 3.43 -2.85 7.29
C THR A 24 2.02 -3.23 6.89
N ILE A 25 1.81 -4.46 6.42
CA ILE A 25 0.47 -5.01 6.24
C ILE A 25 -0.10 -5.35 7.61
N ILE A 26 -1.23 -4.75 7.96
CA ILE A 26 -1.91 -4.92 9.25
C ILE A 26 -2.89 -6.08 9.18
N LYS A 27 -3.89 -6.01 8.28
CA LYS A 27 -4.94 -7.04 8.14
C LYS A 27 -5.61 -6.99 6.76
N ARG A 28 -6.20 -8.11 6.32
CA ARG A 28 -7.11 -8.14 5.17
C ARG A 28 -8.46 -7.56 5.60
N ILE A 29 -9.01 -6.65 4.80
CA ILE A 29 -10.27 -5.93 5.08
C ILE A 29 -11.32 -6.13 3.99
N GLY A 30 -10.99 -6.83 2.91
CA GLY A 30 -11.90 -7.14 1.81
C GLY A 30 -11.28 -8.15 0.85
N ASP A 31 -11.87 -8.30 -0.33
CA ASP A 31 -11.27 -9.15 -1.35
C ASP A 31 -10.07 -8.46 -2.01
N ASN A 32 -8.92 -9.14 -1.97
CA ASN A 32 -7.60 -8.61 -2.29
C ASN A 32 -7.29 -7.19 -1.74
N LEU A 33 -7.97 -6.77 -0.66
CA LEU A 33 -7.86 -5.45 -0.06
C LEU A 33 -7.33 -5.57 1.36
N TYR A 34 -6.26 -4.84 1.65
CA TYR A 34 -5.52 -4.91 2.89
C TYR A 34 -5.40 -3.53 3.51
N LEU A 35 -5.47 -3.47 4.84
CA LEU A 35 -5.07 -2.31 5.60
C LEU A 35 -3.54 -2.37 5.78
N ALA A 36 -2.87 -1.30 5.41
CA ALA A 36 -1.44 -1.12 5.55
C ALA A 36 -1.13 0.13 6.38
N ASP A 37 0.06 0.15 6.96
CA ASP A 37 0.67 1.33 7.57
C ASP A 37 1.93 1.67 6.76
N TYR A 38 2.00 2.92 6.32
CA TYR A 38 3.18 3.49 5.68
C TYR A 38 3.53 4.79 6.38
N ASN A 39 4.71 4.87 6.99
CA ASN A 39 5.17 6.03 7.76
C ASN A 39 4.15 6.54 8.80
N GLY A 40 3.42 5.63 9.48
CA GLY A 40 2.41 5.98 10.48
C GLY A 40 1.05 6.40 9.92
N VAL A 41 0.89 6.35 8.59
CA VAL A 41 -0.37 6.62 7.91
C VAL A 41 -1.05 5.31 7.55
N LYS A 42 -2.31 5.16 7.99
CA LYS A 42 -3.15 4.00 7.63
C LYS A 42 -3.69 4.18 6.21
N CYS A 43 -3.32 3.26 5.34
CA CYS A 43 -3.68 3.27 3.93
C CYS A 43 -4.20 1.90 3.48
N THR A 44 -4.68 1.81 2.24
CA THR A 44 -5.05 0.54 1.62
C THR A 44 -3.91 -0.03 0.79
N ALA A 45 -3.91 -1.35 0.64
CA ALA A 45 -3.02 -2.05 -0.25
C ALA A 45 -3.74 -3.18 -0.97
N ILE A 46 -3.26 -3.53 -2.16
CA ILE A 46 -3.67 -4.71 -2.92
C ILE A 46 -2.48 -5.64 -3.12
N PHE A 47 -2.72 -6.94 -3.17
CA PHE A 47 -1.66 -7.91 -3.46
C PHE A 47 -1.70 -8.31 -4.93
N ASN A 48 -0.55 -8.24 -5.61
CA ASN A 48 -0.40 -8.74 -6.96
C ASN A 48 0.29 -10.12 -6.93
N PRO A 49 -0.41 -11.21 -7.27
CA PRO A 49 0.15 -12.55 -7.23
C PRO A 49 1.20 -12.81 -8.32
N PHE A 50 1.17 -12.06 -9.43
CA PHE A 50 2.14 -12.22 -10.53
C PHE A 50 3.52 -11.67 -10.18
N THR A 51 3.56 -10.56 -9.44
CA THR A 51 4.81 -9.96 -8.97
C THR A 51 5.16 -10.36 -7.53
N GLY A 52 4.24 -11.04 -6.82
CA GLY A 52 4.40 -11.45 -5.43
C GLY A 52 4.52 -10.26 -4.46
N ARG A 53 3.95 -9.11 -4.81
CA ARG A 53 4.16 -7.83 -4.09
C ARG A 53 2.86 -7.11 -3.80
N TYR A 54 2.89 -6.33 -2.72
CA TYR A 54 1.82 -5.40 -2.40
C TYR A 54 2.02 -4.07 -3.14
N TYR A 55 0.91 -3.46 -3.53
CA TYR A 55 0.81 -2.09 -4.03
C TYR A 55 0.05 -1.29 -2.99
N VAL A 56 0.72 -0.34 -2.35
CA VAL A 56 0.19 0.49 -1.27
C VAL A 56 -0.24 1.83 -1.86
N ASP A 57 -1.51 2.19 -1.64
CA ASP A 57 -2.08 3.46 -2.05
C ASP A 57 -2.15 4.41 -0.85
N ASP A 58 -1.06 5.15 -0.65
CA ASP A 58 -0.92 6.15 0.42
C ASP A 58 -1.47 7.54 0.04
N ILE A 59 -1.96 7.72 -1.20
CA ILE A 59 -2.51 9.00 -1.66
C ILE A 59 -4.03 9.01 -1.57
N TYR A 60 -4.69 8.00 -2.17
CA TYR A 60 -6.16 7.94 -2.25
C TYR A 60 -6.75 6.89 -1.30
N GLY A 61 -5.95 5.90 -0.93
CA GLY A 61 -6.34 4.81 -0.03
C GLY A 61 -6.32 5.16 1.46
N LEU A 62 -6.26 6.44 1.82
CA LEU A 62 -6.21 6.89 3.21
C LEU A 62 -7.48 6.48 3.95
N ARG A 63 -7.31 5.72 5.03
CA ARG A 63 -8.42 5.39 5.93
C ARG A 63 -8.27 6.29 7.16
N MET A 64 -8.95 7.44 7.13
CA MET A 64 -9.16 8.25 8.34
C MET A 64 -9.83 7.34 9.37
N ASP A 65 -9.26 7.25 10.56
CA ASP A 65 -9.82 6.48 11.67
C ASP A 65 -11.07 7.25 12.16
N GLY A 66 -12.17 7.03 11.45
CA GLY A 66 -13.49 7.63 11.67
C GLY A 66 -14.46 6.83 10.83
N GLU A 67 -15.09 5.85 11.49
CA GLU A 67 -16.32 5.12 11.16
C GLU A 67 -16.83 5.11 9.69
N VAL A 68 -17.12 3.89 9.22
CA VAL A 68 -18.32 3.66 8.39
C VAL A 68 -19.47 3.37 9.35
#